data_AF-A0A2S6MZZ7-F1
#
_entry.id   AF-A0A2S6MZZ7-F1
#
_cell.length_a   1.000
_cell.length_b   1.000
_cell.length_c   1.000
_cell.angle_alpha   90.00
_cell.angle_beta   90.00
_cell.angle_gamma   90.00
#
_symmetry.space_group_name_H-M   'P 1'
#
loop_
_entity.id
_entity.type
_entity.pdbx_description
1 polymer ?
#
loop_
_entity_poly.entity_id
_entity_poly.type
_entity_poly.pdbx_seq_one_letter_code
_entity_poly.pdbx_strand_id
1 'polypeptide(L)'
;MDVLNLSLKRIFWVGVVVVLALAASPGVGAAETDAPSDAASQPPLVPHSIDGYKITHDLNECLTCHQPPANEKAGARKVSDAHYVWRKGERLDKIAATRFICTQCHMAKPDAKPLPGDTGGRQ
;
A
#
# COMPACT_ATOMS: atom_id res chain seq x y z
N MET A 1 57.16 -11.15 38.12
CA MET A 1 56.70 -9.75 38.08
C MET A 1 55.46 -9.66 37.18
N ASP A 2 54.40 -10.43 37.49
CA ASP A 2 53.41 -10.84 36.46
C ASP A 2 51.94 -10.64 36.84
N VAL A 3 51.64 -9.94 37.94
CA VAL A 3 50.25 -9.64 38.35
C VAL A 3 49.70 -8.34 37.75
N LEU A 4 50.57 -7.38 37.41
CA LEU A 4 50.15 -6.08 36.86
C LEU A 4 49.78 -6.13 35.35
N ASN A 5 50.40 -7.04 34.58
CA ASN A 5 50.17 -7.18 33.12
C ASN A 5 48.85 -7.90 32.80
N LEU A 6 48.40 -8.81 33.69
CA LEU A 6 47.16 -9.56 33.52
C LEU A 6 45.90 -8.70 33.76
N SER A 7 45.99 -7.70 34.64
CA SER A 7 44.87 -6.78 34.95
C SER A 7 44.58 -5.82 33.80
N LEU A 8 45.62 -5.23 33.17
CA LEU A 8 45.43 -4.36 32.00
C LEU A 8 45.00 -5.15 30.75
N LYS A 9 45.52 -6.36 30.52
CA LYS A 9 45.05 -7.22 29.43
C LYS A 9 43.58 -7.59 29.58
N ARG A 10 43.10 -7.85 30.80
CA ARG A 10 41.69 -8.14 31.08
C ARG A 10 40.79 -6.95 30.79
N ILE A 11 41.20 -5.74 31.16
CA ILE A 11 40.44 -4.52 30.87
C ILE A 11 40.36 -4.28 29.36
N PHE A 12 41.47 -4.49 28.64
CA PHE A 12 41.49 -4.36 27.19
C PHE A 12 40.64 -5.43 26.49
N TRP A 13 40.68 -6.68 26.97
CA TRP A 13 39.92 -7.79 26.39
C TRP A 13 38.42 -7.68 26.68
N VAL A 14 38.03 -7.27 27.89
CA VAL A 14 36.62 -6.96 28.22
C VAL A 14 36.11 -5.78 27.39
N GLY A 15 36.92 -4.73 27.22
CA GLY A 15 36.57 -3.59 26.37
C GLY A 15 36.37 -3.97 24.90
N VAL A 16 37.25 -4.79 24.33
CA VAL A 16 37.14 -5.27 22.94
C VAL A 16 35.93 -6.20 22.76
N VAL A 17 35.66 -7.11 23.71
CA VAL A 17 34.49 -8.01 23.64
C VAL A 17 33.17 -7.26 23.74
N VAL A 18 33.08 -6.23 24.61
CA VAL A 18 31.88 -5.39 24.72
C VAL A 18 31.65 -4.56 23.45
N VAL A 19 32.70 -4.01 22.84
CA VAL A 19 32.59 -3.25 21.58
C VAL A 19 32.23 -4.16 20.39
N LEU A 20 32.73 -5.39 20.33
CA LEU A 20 32.35 -6.35 19.29
C LEU A 20 30.89 -6.82 19.42
N ALA A 21 30.39 -7.01 20.65
CA ALA A 21 29.03 -7.48 20.88
C ALA A 21 27.94 -6.44 20.54
N LEU A 22 28.24 -5.13 20.64
CA LEU A 22 27.29 -4.09 20.21
C LEU A 22 27.10 -4.01 18.69
N ALA A 23 28.09 -4.45 17.89
CA ALA A 23 28.04 -4.36 16.42
C ALA A 23 27.27 -5.51 15.75
N ALA A 24 26.86 -6.54 16.50
CA ALA A 24 26.19 -7.73 15.98
C ALA A 24 24.77 -7.90 16.50
N SER A 25 24.02 -6.79 16.63
CA SER A 25 22.56 -6.90 16.63
C SER A 25 22.14 -7.24 15.20
N PRO A 26 21.61 -8.45 14.89
CA PRO A 26 20.91 -8.62 13.64
C PRO A 26 19.82 -7.56 13.62
N GLY A 27 19.91 -6.64 12.67
CA GLY A 27 18.84 -5.70 12.39
C GLY A 27 17.56 -6.51 12.35
N VAL A 28 16.60 -6.10 13.17
CA VAL A 28 15.21 -6.51 13.03
C VAL A 28 14.80 -6.06 11.63
N GLY A 29 15.08 -6.94 10.66
CA GLY A 29 14.46 -6.92 9.36
C GLY A 29 12.99 -7.14 9.65
N ALA A 30 12.20 -6.11 9.37
CA ALA A 30 10.75 -6.14 9.42
C ALA A 30 10.25 -7.32 8.56
N ALA A 31 9.95 -8.42 9.23
CA ALA A 31 8.98 -9.40 8.77
C ALA A 31 7.81 -9.29 9.76
N GLU A 32 7.06 -8.20 9.61
CA GLU A 32 5.83 -7.97 10.35
C GLU A 32 4.79 -7.50 9.33
N THR A 33 4.00 -8.43 8.78
CA THR A 33 2.81 -8.08 8.01
C THR A 33 1.65 -9.05 8.27
N ASP A 34 1.36 -9.36 9.53
CA ASP A 34 0.07 -9.96 9.92
C ASP A 34 -0.72 -9.08 10.92
N ALA A 35 -0.27 -7.84 11.16
CA ALA A 35 -1.15 -6.80 11.70
C ALA A 35 -1.97 -6.22 10.53
N PRO A 36 -3.30 -6.04 10.67
CA PRO A 36 -4.05 -5.25 9.71
C PRO A 36 -3.41 -3.87 9.67
N SER A 37 -2.72 -3.58 8.57
CA SER A 37 -2.21 -2.25 8.35
C SER A 37 -3.40 -1.29 8.44
N ASP A 38 -3.19 -0.17 9.09
CA ASP A 38 -3.93 1.07 8.96
C ASP A 38 -4.23 1.42 7.47
N ALA A 39 -3.40 0.95 6.54
CA ALA A 39 -3.65 0.95 5.09
C ALA A 39 -4.84 0.06 4.63
N ALA A 40 -5.17 -1.03 5.32
CA ALA A 40 -6.33 -1.86 5.01
C ALA A 40 -7.66 -1.15 5.31
N SER A 41 -7.64 -0.19 6.24
CA SER A 41 -8.84 0.58 6.62
C SER A 41 -9.07 1.80 5.74
N GLN A 42 -8.04 2.29 5.03
CA GLN A 42 -8.12 3.49 4.22
C GLN A 42 -8.28 3.18 2.72
N PRO A 43 -9.19 3.86 2.01
CA PRO A 43 -9.24 3.77 0.56
C PRO A 43 -7.91 4.25 -0.06
N PRO A 44 -7.30 3.49 -0.98
CA PRO A 44 -6.10 3.95 -1.68
C PRO A 44 -6.36 5.19 -2.53
N LEU A 45 -5.36 6.07 -2.58
CA LEU A 45 -5.35 7.22 -3.50
C LEU A 45 -5.15 6.75 -4.95
N VAL A 46 -5.82 7.42 -5.89
CA VAL A 46 -5.72 7.15 -7.33
C VAL A 46 -4.40 7.73 -7.87
N PRO A 47 -3.52 6.90 -8.48
CA PRO A 47 -2.18 7.34 -8.89
C PRO A 47 -2.14 8.03 -10.27
N HIS A 48 -3.29 8.23 -10.91
CA HIS A 48 -3.43 8.92 -12.19
C HIS A 48 -4.55 9.96 -12.11
N SER A 49 -4.54 10.94 -13.03
CA SER A 49 -5.62 11.91 -13.12
C SER A 49 -6.93 11.20 -13.42
N ILE A 50 -8.00 11.67 -12.79
CA ILE A 50 -9.38 11.24 -13.00
C ILE A 50 -10.18 12.35 -13.70
N ASP A 51 -9.50 13.38 -14.19
CA ASP A 51 -10.14 14.54 -14.80
C ASP A 51 -10.88 14.10 -16.06
N GLY A 52 -12.17 14.45 -16.10
CA GLY A 52 -13.04 14.09 -17.19
C GLY A 52 -13.58 12.66 -17.19
N TYR A 53 -13.28 11.88 -16.15
CA TYR A 53 -13.88 10.56 -15.99
C TYR A 53 -15.33 10.70 -15.58
N LYS A 54 -16.23 10.09 -16.33
CA LYS A 54 -17.68 10.19 -16.08
C LYS A 54 -18.18 9.08 -15.17
N ILE A 55 -18.94 9.49 -14.16
CA ILE A 55 -19.74 8.60 -13.30
C ILE A 55 -21.18 9.13 -13.30
N THR A 56 -22.08 8.39 -13.92
CA THR A 56 -23.53 8.63 -13.94
C THR A 56 -24.24 7.45 -13.27
N HIS A 57 -25.56 7.34 -13.39
CA HIS A 57 -26.29 6.19 -12.83
C HIS A 57 -26.10 4.91 -13.66
N ASP A 58 -25.74 5.05 -14.93
CA ASP A 58 -25.65 4.00 -15.95
C ASP A 58 -24.22 3.80 -16.48
N LEU A 59 -23.32 4.76 -16.30
CA LEU A 59 -21.94 4.72 -16.75
C LEU A 59 -20.98 4.96 -15.58
N ASN A 60 -19.91 4.19 -15.53
CA ASN A 60 -18.77 4.47 -14.67
C ASN A 60 -17.49 4.13 -15.42
N GLU A 61 -16.77 5.17 -15.86
CA GLU A 61 -15.55 5.01 -16.65
C GLU A 61 -14.40 4.38 -15.87
N CYS A 62 -14.38 4.51 -14.53
CA CYS A 62 -13.39 3.81 -13.69
C CYS A 62 -13.46 2.29 -13.89
N LEU A 63 -14.66 1.76 -14.11
CA LEU A 63 -14.88 0.33 -14.29
C LEU A 63 -14.40 -0.18 -15.64
N THR A 64 -14.19 0.68 -16.65
CA THR A 64 -13.63 0.25 -17.94
C THR A 64 -12.22 -0.34 -17.81
N CYS A 65 -11.50 0.06 -16.75
CA CYS A 65 -10.18 -0.47 -16.42
C CYS A 65 -10.18 -1.28 -15.13
N HIS A 66 -10.91 -0.91 -14.07
CA HIS A 66 -10.72 -1.55 -12.76
C HIS A 66 -11.58 -2.80 -12.51
N GLN A 67 -12.67 -2.99 -13.26
CA GLN A 67 -13.56 -4.14 -13.06
C GLN A 67 -12.96 -5.43 -13.67
N PRO A 68 -13.18 -6.61 -13.06
CA PRO A 68 -12.90 -7.88 -13.71
C PRO A 68 -13.81 -8.09 -14.94
N PRO A 69 -13.30 -8.66 -16.05
CA PRO A 69 -11.91 -9.02 -16.33
C PRO A 69 -11.08 -7.87 -16.95
N ALA A 70 -11.69 -6.69 -17.17
CA ALA A 70 -11.05 -5.57 -17.88
C ALA A 70 -9.73 -5.12 -17.23
N ASN A 71 -9.59 -5.28 -15.92
CA ASN A 71 -8.38 -4.97 -15.17
C ASN A 71 -7.14 -5.69 -15.66
N GLU A 72 -7.28 -6.93 -16.15
CA GLU A 72 -6.15 -7.71 -16.64
C GLU A 72 -5.60 -7.09 -17.93
N LYS A 73 -6.50 -6.72 -18.86
CA LYS A 73 -6.12 -6.07 -20.12
C LYS A 73 -5.56 -4.67 -19.90
N ALA A 74 -6.12 -3.91 -18.97
CA ALA A 74 -5.66 -2.56 -18.65
C ALA A 74 -4.38 -2.52 -17.80
N GLY A 75 -3.95 -3.66 -17.24
CA GLY A 75 -2.88 -3.68 -16.23
C GLY A 75 -3.24 -2.92 -14.95
N ALA A 76 -4.54 -2.77 -14.67
CA ALA A 76 -5.05 -2.01 -13.55
C ALA A 76 -5.26 -2.92 -12.32
N ARG A 77 -5.13 -2.34 -11.12
CA ARG A 77 -5.49 -3.07 -9.89
C ARG A 77 -6.99 -3.36 -9.90
N LYS A 78 -7.33 -4.64 -9.72
CA LYS A 78 -8.71 -5.12 -9.60
C LYS A 78 -9.44 -4.43 -8.43
N VAL A 79 -10.70 -4.05 -8.64
CA VAL A 79 -11.60 -3.70 -7.52
C VAL A 79 -11.68 -4.87 -6.54
N SER A 80 -11.49 -4.59 -5.25
CA SER A 80 -11.53 -5.64 -4.21
C SER A 80 -12.95 -6.17 -3.99
N ASP A 81 -13.02 -7.37 -3.43
CA ASP A 81 -14.29 -8.06 -3.17
C ASP A 81 -15.23 -7.29 -2.23
N ALA A 82 -14.69 -6.43 -1.36
CA ALA A 82 -15.47 -5.60 -0.44
C ALA A 82 -16.44 -4.64 -1.17
N HIS A 83 -16.16 -4.26 -2.41
CA HIS A 83 -17.04 -3.39 -3.21
C HIS A 83 -18.29 -4.11 -3.73
N TYR A 84 -18.30 -5.44 -3.70
CA TYR A 84 -19.38 -6.29 -4.17
C TYR A 84 -20.32 -6.73 -3.03
N VAL A 85 -20.04 -6.35 -1.79
CA VAL A 85 -20.83 -6.78 -0.62
C VAL A 85 -21.93 -5.77 -0.31
N TRP A 86 -23.21 -6.14 -0.29
CA TRP A 86 -24.32 -5.27 0.07
C TRP A 86 -24.39 -4.98 1.58
N ARG A 87 -25.30 -4.08 2.00
CA ARG A 87 -25.45 -3.62 3.39
C ARG A 87 -25.62 -4.76 4.43
N LYS A 88 -26.24 -5.87 4.02
CA LYS A 88 -26.48 -7.04 4.89
C LYS A 88 -25.43 -8.16 4.75
N GLY A 89 -24.31 -7.88 4.08
CA GLY A 89 -23.23 -8.86 3.90
C GLY A 89 -23.39 -9.78 2.67
N GLU A 90 -24.48 -9.66 1.91
CA GLU A 90 -24.68 -10.41 0.68
C GLU A 90 -23.67 -10.01 -0.39
N ARG A 91 -22.97 -10.97 -1.00
CA ARG A 91 -22.10 -10.71 -2.15
C ARG A 91 -22.92 -10.66 -3.44
N LEU A 92 -22.71 -9.62 -4.22
CA LEU A 92 -23.34 -9.37 -5.50
C LEU A 92 -22.38 -9.70 -6.66
N ASP A 93 -22.91 -9.94 -7.85
CA ASP A 93 -22.11 -10.13 -9.07
C ASP A 93 -21.57 -8.82 -9.66
N LYS A 94 -22.14 -7.70 -9.22
CA LYS A 94 -21.76 -6.34 -9.62
C LYS A 94 -21.43 -5.50 -8.39
N ILE A 95 -20.70 -4.41 -8.60
CA ILE A 95 -20.39 -3.47 -7.52
C ILE A 95 -21.69 -3.01 -6.87
N ALA A 96 -21.72 -3.04 -5.54
CA ALA A 96 -22.85 -2.57 -4.76
C ALA A 96 -23.12 -1.10 -5.07
N ALA A 97 -24.38 -0.73 -5.29
CA ALA A 97 -24.76 0.65 -5.59
C ALA A 97 -24.24 1.66 -4.54
N THR A 98 -24.07 1.23 -3.28
CA THR A 98 -23.49 2.05 -2.20
C THR A 98 -21.98 2.34 -2.34
N ARG A 99 -21.27 1.65 -3.25
CA ARG A 99 -19.85 1.90 -3.58
C ARG A 99 -19.63 2.21 -5.06
N PHE A 100 -20.70 2.50 -5.81
CA PHE A 100 -20.60 2.75 -7.25
C PHE A 100 -19.91 4.10 -7.56
N ILE A 101 -20.07 5.10 -6.69
CA ILE A 101 -19.41 6.40 -6.84
C ILE A 101 -18.01 6.35 -6.24
N CYS A 102 -17.02 5.98 -7.05
CA CYS A 102 -15.65 5.73 -6.61
C CYS A 102 -15.00 6.94 -5.94
N THR A 103 -15.25 8.13 -6.49
CA THR A 103 -14.67 9.41 -6.03
C THR A 103 -15.20 9.90 -4.69
N GLN A 104 -16.21 9.22 -4.15
CA GLN A 104 -16.71 9.50 -2.81
C GLN A 104 -15.72 9.05 -1.71
N CYS A 105 -14.82 8.13 -2.04
CA CYS A 105 -13.80 7.60 -1.12
C CYS A 105 -12.39 7.64 -1.71
N HIS A 106 -12.25 7.44 -3.02
CA HIS A 106 -10.95 7.45 -3.71
C HIS A 106 -10.68 8.82 -4.30
N MET A 107 -9.65 9.49 -3.79
CA MET A 107 -9.19 10.77 -4.32
C MET A 107 -7.95 10.56 -5.17
N ALA A 108 -7.81 11.35 -6.25
CA ALA A 108 -6.55 11.43 -6.97
C ALA A 108 -5.45 12.00 -6.07
N LYS A 109 -4.23 11.50 -6.26
CA LYS A 109 -3.06 12.14 -5.63
C LYS A 109 -2.91 13.57 -6.15
N PRO A 110 -2.37 14.51 -5.34
CA PRO A 110 -2.20 15.90 -5.77
C PRO A 110 -1.36 16.09 -7.04
N ASP A 111 -0.45 15.17 -7.33
CA ASP A 111 0.48 15.18 -8.46
C ASP A 111 0.14 14.12 -9.53
N ALA A 112 -1.09 13.60 -9.50
CA ALA A 112 -1.51 12.51 -10.37
C ALA A 112 -1.50 12.95 -11.84
N LYS A 113 -0.71 12.24 -12.65
CA LYS A 113 -0.59 12.51 -14.09
C LYS A 113 -1.67 11.75 -14.87
N PRO A 114 -2.09 12.26 -16.04
CA PRO A 114 -2.94 11.51 -16.97
C PRO A 114 -2.35 10.13 -17.32
N LEU A 115 -3.21 9.18 -17.67
CA LEU A 115 -2.75 7.88 -18.15
C LEU A 115 -2.00 8.04 -19.50
N PRO A 116 -1.06 7.14 -19.83
CA PRO A 116 -0.41 7.16 -21.13
C PRO A 116 -1.44 7.10 -22.27
N GLY A 117 -1.42 8.09 -23.18
CA GLY A 117 -2.40 8.21 -24.28
C GLY A 117 -3.68 8.97 -23.93
N ASP A 118 -3.81 9.42 -22.69
CA ASP A 118 -4.86 10.34 -22.24
C ASP A 118 -4.26 11.77 -22.20
N THR A 119 -4.95 12.74 -22.82
CA THR A 119 -4.49 14.13 -22.96
C THR A 119 -4.87 15.04 -21.78
N GLY A 120 -5.28 14.48 -20.63
CA GLY A 120 -5.48 15.18 -19.37
C GLY A 120 -6.59 16.23 -19.35
N GLY A 121 -7.59 16.13 -20.23
CA GLY A 121 -8.55 17.21 -20.44
C GLY A 121 -9.88 16.80 -21.06
N ARG A 122 -10.53 15.75 -20.56
CA ARG A 122 -11.90 15.40 -20.98
C ARG A 122 -12.96 16.15 -20.17
N GLN A 123 -12.96 17.47 -20.19
CA GLN A 123 -14.03 18.25 -19.56
C GLN A 123 -15.29 18.22 -20.43
#